data_AF-A0A9W8Q3S4-F1
#
_entry.id   AF-A0A9W8Q3S4-F1
#
_cell.length_a   1.000
_cell.length_b   1.000
_cell.length_c   1.000
_cell.angle_alpha   90.00
_cell.angle_beta   90.00
_cell.angle_gamma   90.00
#
_symmetry.space_group_name_H-M   'P 1'
#
loop_
_entity.id
_entity.type
_entity.pdbx_description
1 polymer ?
#
loop_
_entity_poly.entity_id
_entity_poly.type
_entity_poly.pdbx_seq_one_letter_code
_entity_poly.pdbx_strand_id
1 'polypeptide(L)'
;MIHSFSDRWSTMDIDLWLSFITLEEAAQIWTRFHDACEPNNLLLRRGVGFDQVESWAKEHDRRTLTQAMGPLKDKSDPSCRYRVKSAKQWTRYVRAASILFALYISTGREVVVLTPHPPQRLNPNHTSYCQNIEEPRLTSYCDENEFKIIFAHPRTKAVKDYIYQYWPLDCVAEWTAQFPGARKAQRWENHVWDDVKRLEHQPGELQQRRKSILENLYLHRTGASVSWPVAAPANDTRTIYVKENTCTNAEQGSLPTAAAGQTATAETRPKKLTKSEKKEGPNGNKSRAFWKSRSAKRQGRKEAQQRKEERKGTEWQKKAKDSTKAEGKKEATRKRMAEEKQKAEEKKREAKERYRELRNKAVKMWEAEQRRKAERAARETKRLKLEEKAKITKPNARAKTKAKVVNTTEET
;
A
#
# COMPACT_ATOMS: atom_id res chain seq x y z
N MET A 1 -36.05 39.10 16.49
CA MET A 1 -36.26 37.65 16.33
C MET A 1 -36.11 37.29 14.86
N ILE A 2 -34.87 37.01 14.43
CA ILE A 2 -34.57 36.42 13.12
C ILE A 2 -33.58 35.31 13.45
N HIS A 3 -34.03 34.06 13.40
CA HIS A 3 -33.18 32.90 13.58
C HIS A 3 -32.28 32.76 12.34
N SER A 4 -30.97 33.01 12.53
CA SER A 4 -29.92 32.63 11.61
C SER A 4 -29.78 31.10 11.60
N PHE A 5 -30.39 30.45 10.61
CA PHE A 5 -30.16 29.04 10.31
C PHE A 5 -29.19 28.97 9.11
N SER A 6 -27.93 29.32 9.32
CA SER A 6 -26.89 29.20 8.28
C SER A 6 -25.49 28.94 8.84
N ASP A 7 -25.38 28.07 9.85
CA ASP A 7 -24.09 27.60 10.39
C ASP A 7 -24.11 26.09 10.64
N ARG A 8 -24.40 25.28 9.60
CA ARG A 8 -24.36 23.82 9.78
C ARG A 8 -24.02 23.00 8.56
N TRP A 9 -23.14 23.44 7.67
CA TRP A 9 -22.55 22.56 6.63
C TRP A 9 -21.17 23.07 6.19
N SER A 10 -20.12 22.91 7.01
CA SER A 10 -18.74 23.25 6.56
C SER A 10 -17.61 22.39 7.15
N THR A 11 -17.89 21.35 7.92
CA THR A 11 -16.83 20.54 8.59
C THR A 11 -17.02 19.03 8.44
N MET A 12 -17.50 18.58 7.28
CA MET A 12 -17.47 17.16 6.91
C MET A 12 -16.97 17.00 5.48
N ASP A 13 -15.67 16.74 5.35
CA ASP A 13 -15.06 15.78 4.40
C ASP A 13 -13.52 15.98 4.29
N ILE A 14 -12.85 16.32 5.39
CA ILE A 14 -11.40 16.07 5.53
C ILE A 14 -11.16 14.58 5.86
N ASP A 15 -12.21 13.85 6.24
CA ASP A 15 -12.12 12.51 6.81
C ASP A 15 -12.13 11.36 5.79
N LEU A 16 -12.51 11.48 4.51
CA LEU A 16 -12.55 10.26 3.68
C LEU A 16 -11.16 9.62 3.44
N TRP A 17 -10.10 10.41 3.53
CA TRP A 17 -8.73 9.96 3.22
C TRP A 17 -7.91 9.62 4.46
N LEU A 18 -8.10 10.39 5.53
CA LEU A 18 -7.51 10.10 6.83
C LEU A 18 -8.39 9.17 7.67
N SER A 19 -9.66 8.92 7.34
CA SER A 19 -10.46 7.82 7.97
C SER A 19 -9.83 6.44 7.81
N PHE A 20 -8.82 6.32 6.95
CA PHE A 20 -8.02 5.13 6.78
C PHE A 20 -7.01 4.90 7.90
N ILE A 21 -6.65 5.93 8.67
CA ILE A 21 -5.67 5.89 9.76
C ILE A 21 -6.10 6.76 10.95
N THR A 22 -5.60 6.51 12.15
CA THR A 22 -5.85 7.43 13.27
C THR A 22 -5.01 8.70 13.14
N LEU A 23 -5.36 9.78 13.86
CA LEU A 23 -4.50 10.95 13.97
C LEU A 23 -3.10 10.57 14.48
N GLU A 24 -3.04 9.71 15.49
CA GLU A 24 -1.79 9.21 16.04
C GLU A 24 -0.93 8.52 14.98
N GLU A 25 -1.54 7.67 14.14
CA GLU A 25 -0.86 7.05 13.00
C GLU A 25 -0.36 8.09 11.99
N ALA A 26 -1.17 9.10 11.68
CA ALA A 26 -0.79 10.17 10.77
C ALA A 26 0.37 11.00 11.33
N ALA A 27 0.32 11.35 12.61
CA ALA A 27 1.37 12.06 13.32
C ALA A 27 2.66 11.24 13.39
N GLN A 28 2.57 9.94 13.66
CA GLN A 28 3.74 9.05 13.66
C GLN A 28 4.42 8.99 12.29
N ILE A 29 3.64 8.86 11.21
CA ILE A 29 4.17 8.91 9.83
C ILE A 29 4.80 10.27 9.54
N TRP A 30 4.12 11.36 9.91
CA TRP A 30 4.57 12.72 9.67
C TRP A 30 5.88 13.04 10.39
N THR A 31 5.96 12.74 11.68
CA THR A 31 7.20 12.86 12.47
C THR A 31 8.32 12.04 11.85
N ARG A 32 8.02 10.81 11.40
CA ARG A 32 9.02 9.98 10.74
C ARG A 32 9.56 10.63 9.46
N PHE A 33 8.72 11.26 8.65
CA PHE A 33 9.19 11.99 7.48
C PHE A 33 10.06 13.18 7.86
N HIS A 34 9.66 13.94 8.88
CA HIS A 34 10.42 15.07 9.39
C HIS A 34 11.81 14.67 9.93
N ASP A 35 11.91 13.53 10.61
CA ASP A 35 13.17 13.10 11.25
C ASP A 35 14.12 12.41 10.27
N ALA A 36 13.59 11.74 9.24
CA ALA A 36 14.37 10.85 8.39
C ALA A 36 14.68 11.43 7.00
N CYS A 37 14.01 12.51 6.61
CA CYS A 37 14.05 13.02 5.24
C CYS A 37 14.04 14.55 5.21
N GLU A 38 14.57 15.11 4.14
CA GLU A 38 14.28 16.50 3.74
C GLU A 38 13.31 16.47 2.54
N PRO A 39 12.38 17.43 2.41
CA PRO A 39 11.36 17.41 1.36
C PRO A 39 11.91 17.26 -0.06
N ASN A 40 13.00 17.98 -0.38
CA ASN A 40 13.61 17.97 -1.71
C ASN A 40 14.41 16.70 -2.01
N ASN A 41 14.77 15.92 -0.98
CA ASN A 41 15.51 14.66 -1.13
C ASN A 41 14.55 13.47 -1.28
N LEU A 42 13.27 13.72 -1.47
CA LEU A 42 12.29 12.67 -1.72
C LEU A 42 12.14 12.41 -3.22
N LEU A 43 11.76 11.19 -3.55
CA LEU A 43 11.47 10.80 -4.92
C LEU A 43 10.18 9.98 -5.01
N LEU A 44 9.49 10.13 -6.12
CA LEU A 44 8.36 9.29 -6.52
C LEU A 44 8.82 8.28 -7.56
N ARG A 45 8.08 7.18 -7.68
CA ARG A 45 8.34 6.18 -8.72
C ARG A 45 7.09 5.88 -9.52
N ARG A 46 7.26 5.63 -10.81
CA ARG A 46 6.19 5.24 -11.72
C ARG A 46 6.73 4.30 -12.78
N GLY A 47 6.30 3.04 -12.79
CA GLY A 47 6.67 2.09 -13.86
C GLY A 47 8.14 1.69 -13.90
N VAL A 48 8.93 2.01 -12.88
CA VAL A 48 10.34 1.62 -12.72
C VAL A 48 10.43 0.54 -11.64
N GLY A 49 11.19 -0.52 -11.92
CA GLY A 49 11.40 -1.65 -11.02
C GLY A 49 12.01 -1.23 -9.68
N PHE A 50 11.70 -1.95 -8.61
CA PHE A 50 12.07 -1.58 -7.25
C PHE A 50 13.59 -1.45 -7.06
N ASP A 51 14.36 -2.45 -7.48
CA ASP A 51 15.82 -2.48 -7.29
C ASP A 51 16.53 -1.31 -7.99
N GLN A 52 16.03 -0.94 -9.17
CA GLN A 52 16.55 0.20 -9.92
C GLN A 52 16.22 1.53 -9.25
N VAL A 53 15.01 1.66 -8.71
CA VAL A 53 14.62 2.84 -7.93
C VAL A 53 15.49 2.97 -6.69
N GLU A 54 15.70 1.89 -5.94
CA GLU A 54 16.54 1.94 -4.72
C GLU A 54 18.00 2.27 -5.03
N SER A 55 18.55 1.69 -6.10
CA SER A 55 19.92 1.98 -6.53
C SER A 55 20.07 3.45 -6.93
N TRP A 56 19.16 3.97 -7.75
CA TRP A 56 19.20 5.37 -8.17
C TRP A 56 19.00 6.32 -6.99
N ALA A 57 18.06 5.99 -6.08
CA ALA A 57 17.82 6.75 -4.84
C ALA A 57 19.10 6.87 -4.02
N LYS A 58 19.81 5.75 -3.80
CA LYS A 58 21.06 5.71 -3.04
C LYS A 58 22.17 6.54 -3.69
N GLU A 59 22.30 6.46 -5.01
CA GLU A 59 23.33 7.20 -5.76
C GLU A 59 23.10 8.72 -5.74
N HIS A 60 21.84 9.16 -5.61
CA HIS A 60 21.45 10.58 -5.67
C HIS A 60 21.08 11.16 -4.30
N ASP A 61 21.40 10.45 -3.21
CA ASP A 61 21.00 10.79 -1.83
C ASP A 61 19.51 11.14 -1.68
N ARG A 62 18.66 10.36 -2.36
CA ARG A 62 17.21 10.53 -2.34
C ARG A 62 16.52 9.34 -1.68
N ARG A 63 15.27 9.54 -1.26
CA ARG A 63 14.47 8.55 -0.54
C ARG A 63 13.09 8.35 -1.15
N THR A 64 12.73 7.08 -1.31
CA THR A 64 11.37 6.67 -1.67
C THR A 64 10.44 6.72 -0.46
N LEU A 65 9.12 6.66 -0.69
CA LEU A 65 8.13 6.45 0.38
C LEU A 65 8.49 5.25 1.28
N THR A 66 9.00 4.15 0.71
CA THR A 66 9.35 2.96 1.50
C THR A 66 10.50 3.25 2.46
N GLN A 67 11.55 3.90 1.97
CA GLN A 67 12.71 4.27 2.77
C GLN A 67 12.37 5.35 3.81
N ALA A 68 11.54 6.33 3.43
CA ALA A 68 11.06 7.38 4.33
C ALA A 68 10.24 6.80 5.49
N MET A 69 9.35 5.85 5.23
CA MET A 69 8.58 5.17 6.28
C MET A 69 9.44 4.26 7.17
N GLY A 70 10.52 3.68 6.63
CA GLY A 70 11.48 2.87 7.38
C GLY A 70 10.83 1.79 8.26
N PRO A 71 11.04 1.82 9.61
CA PRO A 71 10.44 0.87 10.56
C PRO A 71 8.92 0.71 10.44
N LEU A 72 8.20 1.77 10.04
CA LEU A 72 6.74 1.72 9.91
C LEU A 72 6.25 0.84 8.74
N LYS A 73 7.16 0.45 7.84
CA LYS A 73 6.87 -0.38 6.67
C LYS A 73 7.69 -1.68 6.61
N ASP A 74 8.74 -1.81 7.41
CA ASP A 74 9.53 -3.02 7.51
C ASP A 74 8.76 -4.12 8.26
N LYS A 75 8.41 -5.22 7.59
CA LYS A 75 7.64 -6.32 8.19
C LYS A 75 8.37 -7.05 9.32
N SER A 76 9.68 -6.85 9.44
CA SER A 76 10.50 -7.40 10.52
C SER A 76 10.49 -6.52 11.77
N ASP A 77 10.17 -5.22 11.63
CA ASP A 77 10.16 -4.27 12.74
C ASP A 77 8.85 -4.36 13.56
N PRO A 78 8.92 -4.34 14.91
CA PRO A 78 7.72 -4.35 15.76
C PRO A 78 6.78 -3.15 15.55
N SER A 79 7.32 -1.99 15.14
CA SER A 79 6.57 -0.76 14.87
C SER A 79 5.73 -0.86 13.59
N CYS A 80 5.99 -1.87 12.75
CA CYS A 80 5.25 -2.07 11.51
C CYS A 80 3.86 -2.63 11.79
N ARG A 81 2.85 -1.82 11.43
CA ARG A 81 1.44 -2.17 11.68
C ARG A 81 0.90 -3.25 10.74
N TYR A 82 1.72 -3.79 9.83
CA TYR A 82 1.33 -4.84 8.88
C TYR A 82 0.76 -6.08 9.58
N ARG A 83 1.33 -6.47 10.72
CA ARG A 83 0.90 -7.68 11.46
C ARG A 83 -0.41 -7.49 12.23
N VAL A 84 -0.74 -6.24 12.55
CA VAL A 84 -1.92 -5.88 13.37
C VAL A 84 -3.11 -5.50 12.49
N LYS A 85 -2.85 -4.99 11.27
CA LYS A 85 -3.89 -4.59 10.32
C LYS A 85 -4.27 -5.74 9.37
N SER A 86 -5.56 -5.85 9.07
CA SER A 86 -6.02 -6.68 7.95
C SER A 86 -5.43 -6.18 6.63
N ALA A 87 -5.40 -7.04 5.59
CA ALA A 87 -4.90 -6.65 4.26
C ALA A 87 -5.56 -5.37 3.71
N LYS A 88 -6.87 -5.20 3.90
CA LYS A 88 -7.60 -3.99 3.49
C LYS A 88 -7.17 -2.74 4.29
N GLN A 89 -7.04 -2.88 5.61
CA GLN A 89 -6.57 -1.80 6.49
C GLN A 89 -5.13 -1.42 6.19
N TRP A 90 -4.28 -2.39 5.83
CA TRP A 90 -2.90 -2.13 5.41
C TRP A 90 -2.84 -1.34 4.10
N THR A 91 -3.60 -1.74 3.07
CA THR A 91 -3.66 -0.98 1.82
C THR A 91 -4.13 0.45 2.05
N ARG A 92 -5.13 0.64 2.92
CA ARG A 92 -5.63 1.96 3.37
C ARG A 92 -4.55 2.76 4.10
N TYR A 93 -3.81 2.13 5.00
CA TYR A 93 -2.68 2.74 5.72
C TYR A 93 -1.57 3.21 4.77
N VAL A 94 -1.15 2.37 3.83
CA VAL A 94 -0.14 2.74 2.81
C VAL A 94 -0.65 3.87 1.91
N ARG A 95 -1.95 3.85 1.57
CA ARG A 95 -2.59 4.91 0.79
C ARG A 95 -2.54 6.24 1.54
N ALA A 96 -2.87 6.25 2.84
CA ALA A 96 -2.77 7.45 3.67
C ALA A 96 -1.32 7.93 3.83
N ALA A 97 -0.35 7.01 3.98
CA ALA A 97 1.06 7.36 4.02
C ALA A 97 1.54 8.02 2.71
N SER A 98 1.10 7.55 1.54
CA SER A 98 1.38 8.17 0.24
C SER A 98 0.78 9.58 0.12
N ILE A 99 -0.38 9.83 0.74
CA ILE A 99 -0.98 11.17 0.83
C ILE A 99 -0.13 12.10 1.68
N LEU A 100 0.25 11.65 2.88
CA LEU A 100 1.12 12.41 3.78
C LEU A 100 2.50 12.65 3.16
N PHE A 101 2.98 11.71 2.35
CA PHE A 101 4.25 11.84 1.63
C PHE A 101 4.18 12.94 0.58
N ALA A 102 3.14 12.97 -0.25
CA ALA A 102 2.91 14.06 -1.20
C ALA A 102 2.73 15.42 -0.49
N LEU A 103 2.02 15.43 0.65
CA LEU A 103 1.89 16.63 1.48
C LEU A 103 3.25 17.09 2.03
N TYR A 104 4.07 16.18 2.53
CA TYR A 104 5.40 16.52 3.06
C TYR A 104 6.33 17.03 1.95
N ILE A 105 6.32 16.40 0.78
CA ILE A 105 7.02 16.87 -0.42
C ILE A 105 6.58 18.30 -0.80
N SER A 106 5.28 18.62 -0.68
CA SER A 106 4.75 19.97 -0.98
C SER A 106 5.22 21.08 -0.05
N THR A 107 6.04 20.76 0.96
CA THR A 107 6.72 21.76 1.80
C THR A 107 8.11 22.13 1.24
N GLY A 108 8.59 21.38 0.25
CA GLY A 108 9.82 21.65 -0.50
C GLY A 108 9.59 22.48 -1.76
N ARG A 109 10.55 22.41 -2.69
CA ARG A 109 10.56 23.14 -3.97
C ARG A 109 10.54 22.24 -5.20
N GLU A 110 10.90 20.97 -5.04
CA GLU A 110 10.90 20.04 -6.16
C GLU A 110 10.72 18.60 -5.72
N VAL A 111 10.33 17.76 -6.66
CA VAL A 111 10.40 16.30 -6.51
C VAL A 111 10.83 15.64 -7.80
N VAL A 112 11.68 14.63 -7.68
CA VAL A 112 12.07 13.77 -8.80
C VAL A 112 11.13 12.57 -8.89
N VAL A 113 10.63 12.30 -10.09
CA VAL A 113 9.81 11.13 -10.41
C VAL A 113 10.58 10.23 -11.36
N LEU A 114 10.89 9.03 -10.90
CA LEU A 114 11.52 8.01 -11.75
C LEU A 114 10.46 7.37 -12.64
N THR A 115 10.67 7.47 -13.95
CA THR A 115 9.73 7.00 -14.98
C THR A 115 10.44 6.27 -16.12
N PRO A 116 9.77 5.36 -16.86
CA PRO A 116 10.19 4.96 -18.19
C PRO A 116 10.47 6.18 -19.08
N HIS A 117 11.43 6.06 -20.00
CA HIS A 117 11.71 7.13 -20.95
C HIS A 117 10.61 7.29 -22.01
N PRO A 118 10.50 8.46 -22.67
CA PRO A 118 9.65 8.65 -23.85
C PRO A 118 9.81 7.55 -24.90
N PRO A 119 8.73 7.21 -25.65
CA PRO A 119 7.44 7.90 -25.69
C PRO A 119 6.48 7.56 -24.54
N GLN A 120 6.70 6.44 -23.84
CA GLN A 120 5.72 5.90 -22.90
C GLN A 120 6.13 6.13 -21.44
N ARG A 121 6.08 7.39 -20.97
CA ARG A 121 6.45 7.78 -19.59
C ARG A 121 5.40 7.51 -18.53
N LEU A 122 4.13 7.56 -18.95
CA LEU A 122 2.97 7.46 -18.08
C LEU A 122 2.30 6.10 -18.27
N ASN A 123 1.82 5.52 -17.16
CA ASN A 123 1.10 4.24 -17.24
C ASN A 123 -0.21 4.49 -18.01
N PRO A 124 -0.45 3.81 -19.14
CA PRO A 124 -1.67 3.98 -19.92
C PRO A 124 -2.94 3.68 -19.10
N ASN A 125 -2.82 2.79 -18.12
CA ASN A 125 -3.96 2.36 -17.32
C ASN A 125 -4.22 3.26 -16.11
N HIS A 126 -3.39 4.28 -15.89
CA HIS A 126 -3.48 5.19 -14.73
C HIS A 126 -3.72 4.42 -13.43
N THR A 127 -2.90 3.40 -13.12
CA THR A 127 -3.08 2.58 -11.89
C THR A 127 -2.01 2.84 -10.83
N SER A 128 -1.07 3.75 -11.07
CA SER A 128 0.00 4.04 -10.10
C SER A 128 -0.47 5.00 -9.00
N TYR A 129 0.03 4.81 -7.78
CA TYR A 129 -0.15 5.80 -6.70
C TYR A 129 0.37 7.17 -7.10
N CYS A 130 1.51 7.20 -7.81
CA CYS A 130 2.08 8.44 -8.33
C CYS A 130 1.08 9.22 -9.19
N GLN A 131 0.38 8.57 -10.13
CA GLN A 131 -0.60 9.26 -11.01
C GLN A 131 -1.92 9.60 -10.34
N ASN A 132 -2.41 8.73 -9.45
CA ASN A 132 -3.78 8.86 -8.92
C ASN A 132 -3.86 9.54 -7.55
N ILE A 133 -2.74 9.62 -6.84
CA ILE A 133 -2.70 10.07 -5.45
C ILE A 133 -1.68 11.19 -5.28
N GLU A 134 -0.43 10.96 -5.67
CA GLU A 134 0.68 11.86 -5.30
C GLU A 134 0.75 13.07 -6.24
N GLU A 135 0.82 12.85 -7.57
CA GLU A 135 0.90 13.92 -8.57
C GLU A 135 -0.28 14.89 -8.46
N PRO A 136 -1.57 14.45 -8.45
CA PRO A 136 -2.68 15.40 -8.37
C PRO A 136 -2.68 16.24 -7.10
N ARG A 137 -2.10 15.72 -6.01
CA ARG A 137 -1.94 16.48 -4.76
C ARG A 137 -0.87 17.53 -4.91
N LEU A 138 0.31 17.17 -5.41
CA LEU A 138 1.40 18.11 -5.62
C LEU A 138 0.98 19.26 -6.54
N THR A 139 0.35 18.95 -7.68
CA THR A 139 -0.11 19.99 -8.62
C THR A 139 -1.25 20.85 -8.06
N SER A 140 -1.91 20.43 -6.99
CA SER A 140 -2.97 21.22 -6.34
C SER A 140 -2.46 21.97 -5.11
N TYR A 141 -1.47 21.42 -4.40
CA TYR A 141 -0.90 21.96 -3.18
C TYR A 141 0.13 23.06 -3.43
N CYS A 142 0.79 23.01 -4.58
CA CYS A 142 1.93 23.87 -4.89
C CYS A 142 1.59 24.89 -5.98
N ASP A 143 2.22 26.06 -5.90
CA ASP A 143 2.22 27.05 -6.97
C ASP A 143 3.17 26.62 -8.09
N GLU A 144 2.78 26.90 -9.34
CA GLU A 144 3.56 26.57 -10.54
C GLU A 144 4.92 27.30 -10.59
N ASN A 145 5.04 28.46 -9.95
CA ASN A 145 6.27 29.25 -9.93
C ASN A 145 7.24 28.80 -8.83
N GLU A 146 6.75 28.14 -7.78
CA GLU A 146 7.53 27.78 -6.60
C GLU A 146 7.92 26.30 -6.54
N PHE A 147 7.19 25.43 -7.24
CA PHE A 147 7.38 23.99 -7.17
C PHE A 147 7.53 23.33 -8.53
N LYS A 148 8.40 22.32 -8.62
CA LYS A 148 8.66 21.59 -9.87
C LYS A 148 8.53 20.08 -9.69
N ILE A 149 7.91 19.43 -10.67
CA ILE A 149 7.98 17.97 -10.82
C ILE A 149 8.97 17.68 -11.93
N ILE A 150 10.03 16.94 -11.59
CA ILE A 150 11.15 16.62 -12.46
C ILE A 150 11.11 15.14 -12.80
N PHE A 151 11.32 14.77 -14.05
CA PHE A 151 11.41 13.37 -14.48
C PHE A 151 12.86 12.93 -14.65
N ALA A 152 13.16 11.70 -14.22
CA ALA A 152 14.41 11.00 -14.50
C ALA A 152 14.14 9.61 -15.09
N HIS A 153 15.07 9.12 -15.91
CA HIS A 153 14.91 7.88 -16.68
C HIS A 153 16.04 6.87 -16.45
N PRO A 154 16.04 6.16 -15.31
CA PRO A 154 17.19 5.35 -14.88
C PRO A 154 17.44 4.08 -15.73
N ARG A 155 16.51 3.70 -16.63
CA ARG A 155 16.59 2.45 -17.42
C ARG A 155 17.66 2.44 -18.50
N THR A 156 18.09 3.60 -18.95
CA THR A 156 19.00 3.72 -20.08
C THR A 156 20.29 4.35 -19.59
N LYS A 157 21.40 3.59 -19.61
CA LYS A 157 22.70 4.04 -19.07
C LYS A 157 23.15 5.41 -19.63
N ALA A 158 22.83 5.69 -20.89
CA ALA A 158 23.19 6.94 -21.56
C ALA A 158 22.41 8.18 -21.05
N VAL A 159 21.29 7.99 -20.34
CA VAL A 159 20.40 9.08 -19.89
C VAL A 159 20.01 8.94 -18.42
N LYS A 160 20.70 8.08 -17.68
CA LYS A 160 20.37 7.68 -16.31
C LYS A 160 20.22 8.88 -15.38
N ASP A 161 21.08 9.87 -15.58
CA ASP A 161 21.18 11.05 -14.73
C ASP A 161 20.60 12.29 -15.39
N TYR A 162 20.10 12.16 -16.63
CA TYR A 162 19.42 13.26 -17.29
C TYR A 162 18.03 13.46 -16.69
N ILE A 163 17.77 14.69 -16.28
CA ILE A 163 16.50 15.13 -15.72
C ILE A 163 15.92 16.28 -16.53
N TYR A 164 14.60 16.37 -16.57
CA TYR A 164 13.91 17.52 -17.15
C TYR A 164 12.59 17.78 -16.45
N GLN A 165 12.10 19.00 -16.59
CA GLN A 165 10.84 19.42 -15.97
C GLN A 165 9.65 18.77 -16.68
N TYR A 166 8.75 18.18 -15.90
CA TYR A 166 7.47 17.65 -16.37
C TYR A 166 6.31 18.60 -16.02
N TRP A 167 6.38 19.25 -14.85
CA TRP A 167 5.40 20.23 -14.40
C TRP A 167 6.12 21.41 -13.74
N PRO A 168 5.68 22.67 -13.97
CA PRO A 168 4.48 23.08 -14.71
C PRO A 168 4.60 23.02 -16.25
N LEU A 169 5.80 23.19 -16.79
CA LEU A 169 6.09 23.09 -18.22
C LEU A 169 6.77 21.74 -18.53
N ASP A 170 6.19 20.96 -19.45
CA ASP A 170 6.72 19.64 -19.85
C ASP A 170 7.80 19.78 -20.94
N CYS A 171 9.06 19.70 -20.54
CA CYS A 171 10.24 19.82 -21.42
C CYS A 171 10.61 18.50 -22.12
N VAL A 172 9.66 17.58 -22.33
CA VAL A 172 9.92 16.30 -23.01
C VAL A 172 10.42 16.45 -24.45
N ALA A 173 10.10 17.57 -25.11
CA ALA A 173 10.58 17.87 -26.46
C ALA A 173 12.11 18.02 -26.49
N GLU A 174 12.68 18.70 -25.50
CA GLU A 174 14.14 18.88 -25.34
C GLU A 174 14.82 17.52 -25.14
N TRP A 175 14.27 16.70 -24.24
CA TRP A 175 14.74 15.34 -24.02
C TRP A 175 14.72 14.52 -25.33
N THR A 176 13.64 14.62 -26.10
CA THR A 176 13.45 13.85 -27.33
C THR A 176 14.40 14.29 -28.44
N ALA A 177 14.71 15.59 -28.50
CA ALA A 177 15.69 16.14 -29.42
C ALA A 177 17.11 15.67 -29.07
N GLN A 178 17.43 15.57 -27.78
CA GLN A 178 18.74 15.12 -27.32
C GLN A 178 18.94 13.60 -27.45
N PHE A 179 17.86 12.81 -27.30
CA PHE A 179 17.92 11.34 -27.34
C PHE A 179 17.00 10.73 -28.42
N PRO A 180 17.22 11.04 -29.70
CA PRO A 180 16.31 10.63 -30.78
C PRO A 180 16.24 9.11 -30.98
N GLY A 181 17.28 8.37 -30.57
CA GLY A 181 17.38 6.90 -30.67
C GLY A 181 16.67 6.14 -29.54
N ALA A 182 16.21 6.81 -28.49
CA ALA A 182 15.62 6.17 -27.31
C ALA A 182 14.11 5.84 -27.47
N ARG A 183 13.58 5.75 -28.70
CA ARG A 183 12.13 5.66 -28.97
C ARG A 183 11.47 4.29 -28.75
N LYS A 184 12.18 3.28 -28.26
CA LYS A 184 11.59 1.94 -28.07
C LYS A 184 10.57 1.98 -26.94
N ALA A 185 9.31 1.67 -27.27
CA ALA A 185 8.23 1.56 -26.29
C ALA A 185 8.61 0.51 -25.24
N GLN A 186 8.61 0.90 -23.97
CA GLN A 186 8.94 0.01 -22.89
C GLN A 186 7.71 -0.76 -22.43
N ARG A 187 7.91 -2.04 -22.08
CA ARG A 187 6.88 -2.85 -21.45
C ARG A 187 6.64 -2.33 -20.03
N TRP A 188 5.38 -2.04 -19.70
CA TRP A 188 4.99 -1.75 -18.32
C TRP A 188 5.07 -3.04 -17.52
N GLU A 189 5.74 -2.99 -16.39
CA GLU A 189 5.65 -4.04 -15.39
C GLU A 189 4.21 -4.01 -14.86
N ASN A 190 3.46 -5.09 -15.12
CA ASN A 190 2.10 -5.25 -14.64
C ASN A 190 2.12 -5.44 -13.13
N HIS A 191 2.10 -4.33 -12.39
CA HIS A 191 1.80 -4.38 -10.97
C HIS A 191 0.29 -4.38 -10.78
N VAL A 192 -0.20 -5.42 -10.11
CA VAL A 192 -1.60 -5.53 -9.67
C VAL A 192 -1.78 -4.55 -8.51
N TRP A 193 -1.97 -3.28 -8.83
CA TRP A 193 -2.58 -2.35 -7.89
C TRP A 193 -4.09 -2.49 -8.03
N ASP A 194 -4.81 -2.54 -6.91
CA ASP A 194 -6.27 -2.44 -6.92
C ASP A 194 -6.66 -1.20 -7.75
N ASP A 195 -7.77 -1.26 -8.50
CA ASP A 195 -8.26 -0.15 -9.34
C ASP A 195 -8.41 1.14 -8.51
N VAL A 196 -7.32 1.92 -8.42
CA VAL A 196 -7.33 3.21 -7.73
C VAL A 196 -8.00 4.17 -8.69
N LYS A 197 -9.33 4.28 -8.59
CA LYS A 197 -10.06 5.33 -9.30
C LYS A 197 -9.43 6.68 -8.94
N ARG A 198 -9.08 7.44 -9.98
CA ARG A 198 -8.78 8.88 -9.84
C ARG A 198 -10.01 9.50 -9.18
N LEU A 199 -9.85 9.99 -7.95
CA LEU A 199 -10.91 10.81 -7.38
C LEU A 199 -10.78 12.19 -8.01
N GLU A 200 -11.83 12.58 -8.74
CA GLU A 200 -12.00 13.95 -9.20
C GLU A 200 -12.16 14.84 -7.97
N HIS A 201 -11.24 15.80 -7.80
CA HIS A 201 -11.34 16.81 -6.76
C HIS A 201 -11.20 18.18 -7.42
N GLN A 202 -11.84 19.18 -6.83
CA GLN A 202 -11.59 20.57 -7.20
C GLN A 202 -10.27 21.03 -6.57
N PRO A 203 -9.37 21.73 -7.30
CA PRO A 203 -8.08 22.18 -6.77
C PRO A 203 -8.19 23.00 -5.47
N GLY A 204 -9.19 23.88 -5.36
CA GLY A 204 -9.41 24.70 -4.16
C GLY A 204 -9.76 23.88 -2.91
N GLU A 205 -10.46 22.75 -3.06
CA GLU A 205 -10.74 21.85 -1.94
C GLU A 205 -9.45 21.20 -1.42
N LEU A 206 -8.54 20.83 -2.32
CA LEU A 206 -7.28 20.22 -1.95
C LEU A 206 -6.38 21.19 -1.17
N GLN A 207 -6.33 22.47 -1.55
CA GLN A 207 -5.58 23.48 -0.80
C GLN A 207 -6.14 23.71 0.62
N GLN A 208 -7.46 23.86 0.74
CA GLN A 208 -8.11 23.99 2.06
C GLN A 208 -7.86 22.75 2.94
N ARG A 209 -7.91 21.56 2.33
CA ARG A 209 -7.59 20.29 3.02
C ARG A 209 -6.12 20.24 3.44
N ARG A 210 -5.17 20.69 2.61
CA ARG A 210 -3.75 20.78 2.98
C ARG A 210 -3.57 21.61 4.26
N LYS A 211 -4.17 22.80 4.31
CA LYS A 211 -4.11 23.66 5.50
C LYS A 211 -4.63 22.95 6.74
N SER A 212 -5.79 22.31 6.63
CA SER A 212 -6.45 21.62 7.75
C SER A 212 -5.63 20.43 8.27
N ILE A 213 -5.03 19.63 7.36
CA ILE A 213 -4.18 18.49 7.77
C ILE A 213 -2.93 18.98 8.49
N LEU A 214 -2.26 20.01 7.96
CA LEU A 214 -1.07 20.59 8.59
C LEU A 214 -1.37 21.17 9.97
N GLU A 215 -2.49 21.88 10.10
CA GLU A 215 -2.95 22.44 11.38
C GLU A 215 -3.21 21.33 12.42
N ASN A 216 -3.94 20.28 12.06
CA ASN A 216 -4.20 19.18 12.98
C ASN A 216 -2.92 18.41 13.39
N LEU A 217 -1.98 18.22 12.45
CA LEU A 217 -0.69 17.58 12.74
C LEU A 217 0.16 18.46 13.67
N TYR A 218 0.14 19.79 13.45
CA TYR A 218 0.83 20.75 14.30
C TYR A 218 0.25 20.74 15.73
N LEU A 219 -1.07 20.85 15.85
CA LEU A 219 -1.73 20.86 17.15
C LEU A 219 -1.46 19.57 17.94
N HIS A 220 -1.53 18.41 17.29
CA HIS A 220 -1.16 17.13 17.90
C HIS A 220 0.28 17.13 18.42
N ARG A 221 1.23 17.67 17.64
CA ARG A 221 2.63 17.78 18.05
C ARG A 221 2.82 18.69 19.27
N THR A 222 2.02 19.75 19.38
CA THR A 222 2.09 20.71 20.52
C THR A 222 1.32 20.26 21.77
N GLY A 223 0.66 19.09 21.74
CA GLY A 223 -0.14 18.60 22.87
C GLY A 223 -1.47 19.35 23.07
N ALA A 224 -1.86 20.20 22.12
CA ALA A 224 -3.20 20.79 22.11
C ALA A 224 -4.23 19.70 21.80
N SER A 225 -5.30 19.60 22.59
CA SER A 225 -6.30 18.54 22.40
C SER A 225 -7.04 18.74 21.08
N VAL A 226 -6.77 17.88 20.10
CA VAL A 226 -7.50 17.83 18.83
C VAL A 226 -8.29 16.55 18.78
N SER A 227 -9.61 16.67 18.78
CA SER A 227 -10.48 15.57 18.39
C SER A 227 -10.56 15.53 16.86
N TRP A 228 -10.08 14.46 16.24
CA TRP A 228 -10.54 14.13 14.90
C TRP A 228 -11.92 13.48 15.02
N PRO A 229 -12.87 13.80 14.13
CA PRO A 229 -14.03 12.96 13.96
C PRO A 229 -13.57 11.67 13.27
N VAL A 230 -13.04 10.71 14.05
CA VAL A 230 -12.84 9.36 13.55
C VAL A 230 -14.24 8.81 13.30
N ALA A 231 -14.61 8.61 12.04
CA ALA A 231 -15.82 7.87 11.71
C ALA A 231 -15.70 6.49 12.36
N ALA A 232 -16.48 6.26 13.41
CA ALA A 232 -16.54 4.97 14.07
C ALA A 232 -16.87 3.92 12.99
N PRO A 233 -16.12 2.81 12.91
CA PRO A 233 -16.51 1.72 12.04
C PRO A 233 -17.88 1.23 12.51
N ALA A 234 -18.90 1.40 11.67
CA ALA A 234 -20.17 0.73 11.88
C ALA A 234 -19.90 -0.77 11.91
N ASN A 235 -20.04 -1.34 13.11
CA ASN A 235 -19.96 -2.76 13.48
C ASN A 235 -18.58 -3.43 13.38
N ASP A 236 -17.87 -3.48 14.52
CA ASP A 236 -17.34 -4.75 15.03
C ASP A 236 -17.10 -4.64 16.55
N THR A 237 -18.11 -5.01 17.34
CA THR A 237 -18.01 -5.05 18.80
C THR A 237 -17.15 -6.25 19.19
N ARG A 238 -15.84 -6.04 19.33
CA ARG A 238 -14.99 -6.95 20.09
C ARG A 238 -14.17 -6.17 21.10
N THR A 239 -14.77 -6.03 22.26
CA THR A 239 -14.17 -5.55 23.50
C THR A 239 -12.85 -6.26 23.74
N ILE A 240 -11.74 -5.54 23.63
CA ILE A 240 -10.48 -5.92 24.26
C ILE A 240 -10.24 -4.86 25.33
N TYR A 241 -10.49 -5.24 26.58
CA TYR A 241 -10.02 -4.50 27.75
C TYR A 241 -8.49 -4.46 27.70
N VAL A 242 -7.91 -3.27 27.53
CA VAL A 242 -6.51 -3.03 27.85
C VAL A 242 -6.48 -2.26 29.15
N LYS A 243 -5.88 -2.90 30.16
CA LYS A 243 -5.68 -2.39 31.51
C LYS A 243 -4.68 -1.24 31.45
N GLU A 244 -5.11 -0.05 31.85
CA GLU A 244 -4.23 1.10 32.07
C GLU A 244 -3.29 0.80 33.25
N ASN A 245 -1.99 0.85 33.01
CA ASN A 245 -0.98 0.93 34.08
C ASN A 245 -0.38 2.33 34.04
N THR A 246 -0.83 3.16 34.97
CA THR A 246 -0.19 4.40 35.44
C THR A 246 1.24 4.13 35.90
N CYS A 247 2.21 4.86 35.36
CA CYS A 247 3.55 5.01 35.95
C CYS A 247 3.53 6.18 36.93
N THR A 248 3.78 5.91 38.20
CA THR A 248 4.19 6.90 39.21
C THR A 248 5.68 6.77 39.47
N ASN A 249 6.36 7.92 39.50
CA ASN A 249 7.74 8.06 39.92
C ASN A 249 7.90 7.72 41.42
N ALA A 250 9.02 7.07 41.78
CA ALA A 250 9.67 7.24 43.08
C ALA A 250 11.12 6.75 43.01
N GLU A 251 12.03 7.64 43.39
CA GLU A 251 13.43 7.39 43.72
C GLU A 251 13.54 6.46 44.95
N GLN A 252 14.58 5.61 45.00
CA GLN A 252 15.65 5.65 46.00
C GLN A 252 16.53 4.37 46.00
N GLY A 253 17.84 4.63 45.96
CA GLY A 253 19.02 3.88 46.41
C GLY A 253 18.99 2.37 46.68
N SER A 254 19.95 1.64 46.09
CA SER A 254 21.10 1.08 46.83
C SER A 254 22.05 0.24 45.93
N LEU A 255 23.34 0.49 46.09
CA LEU A 255 24.51 -0.35 45.72
C LEU A 255 24.51 -1.66 46.57
N PRO A 256 25.14 -2.78 46.16
CA PRO A 256 26.60 -2.93 45.92
C PRO A 256 26.97 -3.71 44.63
N THR A 257 28.05 -3.37 43.93
CA THR A 257 29.48 -3.76 44.11
C THR A 257 29.83 -5.21 43.74
N ALA A 258 30.52 -5.30 42.60
CA ALA A 258 31.59 -6.24 42.18
C ALA A 258 31.36 -7.76 42.23
N ALA A 259 31.57 -8.43 41.09
CA ALA A 259 32.90 -8.95 40.72
C ALA A 259 32.87 -9.60 39.33
N ALA A 260 34.02 -9.46 38.65
CA ALA A 260 34.33 -9.96 37.32
C ALA A 260 34.51 -11.48 37.27
N GLY A 261 34.45 -12.05 36.06
CA GLY A 261 34.98 -13.40 35.82
C GLY A 261 34.55 -14.03 34.49
N GLN A 262 35.29 -13.73 33.43
CA GLN A 262 35.20 -14.33 32.10
C GLN A 262 35.86 -15.72 32.03
N THR A 263 35.41 -16.55 31.06
CA THR A 263 36.18 -17.54 30.26
C THR A 263 36.82 -18.74 30.98
N ALA A 264 37.11 -19.90 30.40
CA ALA A 264 36.75 -20.62 29.17
C ALA A 264 37.25 -22.08 29.35
N THR A 265 36.64 -22.99 28.60
CA THR A 265 37.11 -24.29 28.03
C THR A 265 38.42 -24.99 28.44
N ALA A 266 38.29 -26.32 28.56
CA ALA A 266 39.10 -27.42 27.97
C ALA A 266 40.04 -28.27 28.86
N GLU A 267 39.76 -29.58 28.77
CA GLU A 267 40.57 -30.82 28.84
C GLU A 267 42.00 -30.79 29.44
N THR A 268 42.36 -31.83 30.23
CA THR A 268 43.14 -33.02 29.78
C THR A 268 43.47 -33.96 30.97
N ARG A 269 43.55 -35.26 30.66
CA ARG A 269 43.94 -36.44 31.48
C ARG A 269 45.41 -36.40 31.97
N PRO A 270 45.80 -37.19 33.01
CA PRO A 270 46.58 -38.43 32.79
C PRO A 270 46.28 -39.58 33.82
N LYS A 271 46.18 -40.86 33.43
CA LYS A 271 47.18 -41.98 33.39
C LYS A 271 47.71 -42.56 34.73
N LYS A 272 47.42 -43.87 34.87
CA LYS A 272 48.19 -45.03 35.41
C LYS A 272 48.50 -45.14 36.92
N LEU A 273 48.10 -46.30 37.46
CA LEU A 273 48.71 -46.99 38.59
C LEU A 273 48.82 -48.49 38.27
N THR A 274 50.01 -49.03 38.47
CA THR A 274 50.38 -50.45 38.38
C THR A 274 50.49 -51.02 39.79
N LYS A 275 50.00 -52.25 40.03
CA LYS A 275 50.65 -53.16 40.98
C LYS A 275 50.34 -54.63 40.67
N SER A 276 51.40 -55.41 40.77
CA SER A 276 51.61 -56.84 40.55
C SER A 276 51.36 -57.69 41.80
N GLU A 277 50.98 -58.98 41.61
CA GLU A 277 51.39 -60.20 42.38
C GLU A 277 50.51 -61.36 41.84
N LYS A 278 50.99 -62.41 41.14
CA LYS A 278 51.94 -63.53 41.40
C LYS A 278 51.48 -64.55 42.46
N LYS A 279 51.03 -65.72 41.99
CA LYS A 279 51.48 -67.12 42.31
C LYS A 279 50.36 -68.12 41.95
N GLU A 280 50.58 -68.96 40.93
CA GLU A 280 51.07 -70.36 40.95
C GLU A 280 49.94 -71.40 41.01
N GLY A 281 50.00 -72.38 40.10
CA GLY A 281 48.97 -73.39 39.82
C GLY A 281 48.99 -74.59 40.78
N PRO A 282 48.57 -75.83 40.40
CA PRO A 282 48.47 -76.36 39.04
C PRO A 282 47.23 -77.24 38.74
N ASN A 283 47.20 -77.74 37.49
CA ASN A 283 46.79 -79.09 37.09
C ASN A 283 45.44 -79.29 36.38
N GLY A 284 45.54 -79.70 35.11
CA GLY A 284 44.93 -80.94 34.61
C GLY A 284 43.43 -80.98 34.30
N ASN A 285 43.11 -81.27 33.03
CA ASN A 285 41.82 -81.71 32.47
C ASN A 285 40.69 -80.67 32.39
N LYS A 286 40.34 -80.24 31.16
CA LYS A 286 38.96 -79.95 30.67
C LYS A 286 38.93 -79.35 29.25
N SER A 287 39.51 -80.05 28.27
CA SER A 287 39.45 -79.64 26.84
C SER A 287 38.10 -79.93 26.16
N ARG A 288 37.12 -80.58 26.83
CA ARG A 288 35.84 -80.97 26.23
C ARG A 288 34.64 -80.06 26.56
N ALA A 289 34.74 -79.23 27.62
CA ALA A 289 33.66 -78.31 28.03
C ALA A 289 33.65 -76.98 27.23
N PHE A 290 34.79 -76.58 26.68
CA PHE A 290 34.94 -75.32 25.93
C PHE A 290 34.19 -75.33 24.59
N TRP A 291 34.12 -76.48 23.91
CA TRP A 291 33.44 -76.60 22.61
C TRP A 291 31.92 -76.70 22.72
N LYS A 292 31.37 -77.30 23.79
CA LYS A 292 29.91 -77.33 24.03
C LYS A 292 29.34 -75.94 24.38
N SER A 293 30.08 -75.13 25.14
CA SER A 293 29.68 -73.76 25.50
C SER A 293 29.69 -72.79 24.31
N ARG A 294 30.62 -73.00 23.35
CA ARG A 294 30.71 -72.18 22.12
C ARG A 294 29.60 -72.50 21.11
N SER A 295 29.10 -73.74 21.07
CA SER A 295 27.98 -74.17 20.22
C SER A 295 26.64 -73.57 20.71
N ALA A 296 26.34 -73.65 22.02
CA ALA A 296 25.15 -73.05 22.60
C ALA A 296 25.11 -71.52 22.42
N LYS A 297 26.26 -70.84 22.53
CA LYS A 297 26.38 -69.39 22.30
C LYS A 297 26.19 -68.99 20.82
N ARG A 298 26.52 -69.89 19.88
CA ARG A 298 26.27 -69.71 18.45
C ARG A 298 24.79 -69.92 18.09
N GLN A 299 24.13 -70.89 18.73
CA GLN A 299 22.71 -71.18 18.51
C GLN A 299 21.81 -70.06 19.07
N GLY A 300 22.10 -69.58 20.29
CA GLY A 300 21.39 -68.42 20.85
C GLY A 300 21.58 -67.11 20.06
N ARG A 301 22.72 -66.93 19.37
CA ARG A 301 22.92 -65.79 18.44
C ARG A 301 22.07 -65.91 17.17
N LYS A 302 21.90 -67.12 16.63
CA LYS A 302 21.05 -67.36 15.45
C LYS A 302 19.57 -67.12 15.78
N GLU A 303 19.09 -67.63 16.90
CA GLU A 303 17.70 -67.40 17.35
C GLU A 303 17.41 -65.92 17.67
N ALA A 304 18.36 -65.22 18.30
CA ALA A 304 18.24 -63.79 18.54
C ALA A 304 18.23 -62.95 17.25
N GLN A 305 18.93 -63.42 16.20
CA GLN A 305 18.96 -62.78 14.90
C GLN A 305 17.65 -63.02 14.13
N GLN A 306 17.11 -64.24 14.19
CA GLN A 306 15.81 -64.58 13.60
C GLN A 306 14.66 -63.79 14.25
N ARG A 307 14.65 -63.66 15.59
CA ARG A 307 13.68 -62.80 16.30
C ARG A 307 13.82 -61.31 15.95
N LYS A 308 15.02 -60.83 15.62
CA LYS A 308 15.24 -59.45 15.13
C LYS A 308 14.70 -59.26 13.72
N GLU A 309 14.82 -60.27 12.85
CA GLU A 309 14.30 -60.23 11.48
C GLU A 309 12.76 -60.31 11.45
N GLU A 310 12.14 -61.13 12.29
CA GLU A 310 10.68 -61.19 12.45
C GLU A 310 10.08 -59.87 13.00
N ARG A 311 10.77 -59.24 13.97
CA ARG A 311 10.40 -57.90 14.46
C ARG A 311 10.54 -56.82 13.39
N LYS A 312 11.56 -56.90 12.54
CA LYS A 312 11.70 -56.00 11.38
C LYS A 312 10.59 -56.22 10.35
N GLY A 313 10.26 -57.46 10.01
CA GLY A 313 9.19 -57.77 9.05
C GLY A 313 7.83 -57.20 9.46
N THR A 314 7.48 -57.34 10.74
CA THR A 314 6.21 -56.79 11.29
C THR A 314 6.21 -55.27 11.40
N GLU A 315 7.35 -54.64 11.67
CA GLU A 315 7.49 -53.17 11.67
C GLU A 315 7.39 -52.56 10.26
N TRP A 316 7.96 -53.24 9.25
CA TRP A 316 7.85 -52.83 7.85
C TRP A 316 6.40 -52.92 7.33
N GLN A 317 5.65 -53.96 7.72
CA GLN A 317 4.24 -54.08 7.37
C GLN A 317 3.34 -53.02 8.03
N LYS A 318 3.66 -52.58 9.27
CA LYS A 318 2.96 -51.45 9.90
C LYS A 318 3.27 -50.13 9.20
N LYS A 319 4.54 -49.84 8.88
CA LYS A 319 4.94 -48.63 8.15
C LYS A 319 4.29 -48.52 6.77
N ALA A 320 4.10 -49.63 6.06
CA ALA A 320 3.43 -49.65 4.76
C ALA A 320 1.91 -49.38 4.82
N LYS A 321 1.24 -49.78 5.91
CA LYS A 321 -0.18 -49.45 6.14
C LYS A 321 -0.38 -47.99 6.56
N ASP A 322 0.56 -47.44 7.33
CA ASP A 322 0.50 -46.04 7.74
C ASP A 322 0.81 -45.08 6.58
N SER A 323 1.69 -45.47 5.64
CA SER A 323 2.00 -44.66 4.45
C SER A 323 0.83 -44.57 3.47
N THR A 324 0.12 -45.68 3.23
CA THR A 324 -1.07 -45.69 2.35
C THR A 324 -2.23 -44.90 2.93
N LYS A 325 -2.44 -44.95 4.25
CA LYS A 325 -3.44 -44.10 4.95
C LYS A 325 -3.08 -42.61 4.89
N ALA A 326 -1.78 -42.28 4.95
CA ALA A 326 -1.30 -40.91 4.84
C ALA A 326 -1.45 -40.35 3.41
N GLU A 327 -1.24 -41.16 2.37
CA GLU A 327 -1.46 -40.74 0.98
C GLU A 327 -2.93 -40.47 0.67
N GLY A 328 -3.85 -41.34 1.08
CA GLY A 328 -5.30 -41.11 0.89
C GLY A 328 -5.79 -39.80 1.54
N LYS A 329 -5.24 -39.42 2.70
CA LYS A 329 -5.57 -38.16 3.37
C LYS A 329 -5.02 -36.93 2.63
N LYS A 330 -3.82 -37.05 2.02
CA LYS A 330 -3.23 -35.98 1.20
C LYS A 330 -4.02 -35.76 -0.09
N GLU A 331 -4.47 -36.84 -0.72
CA GLU A 331 -5.27 -36.77 -1.95
C GLU A 331 -6.65 -36.15 -1.71
N ALA A 332 -7.36 -36.55 -0.64
CA ALA A 332 -8.62 -35.92 -0.25
C ALA A 332 -8.47 -34.41 0.02
N THR A 333 -7.36 -34.00 0.64
CA THR A 333 -7.06 -32.58 0.91
C THR A 333 -6.81 -31.81 -0.39
N ARG A 334 -6.06 -32.39 -1.34
CA ARG A 334 -5.83 -31.80 -2.66
C ARG A 334 -7.12 -31.60 -3.44
N LYS A 335 -8.02 -32.61 -3.43
CA LYS A 335 -9.31 -32.52 -4.10
C LYS A 335 -10.19 -31.40 -3.52
N ARG A 336 -10.23 -31.28 -2.19
CA ARG A 336 -10.96 -30.19 -1.51
C ARG A 336 -10.43 -28.80 -1.87
N MET A 337 -9.11 -28.62 -1.91
CA MET A 337 -8.52 -27.34 -2.31
C MET A 337 -8.77 -27.01 -3.79
N ALA A 338 -8.80 -28.02 -4.67
CA ALA A 338 -9.12 -27.82 -6.08
C ALA A 338 -10.58 -27.38 -6.28
N GLU A 339 -11.53 -28.01 -5.58
CA GLU A 339 -12.95 -27.63 -5.60
C GLU A 339 -13.17 -26.22 -5.03
N GLU A 340 -12.48 -25.85 -3.95
CA GLU A 340 -12.55 -24.52 -3.36
C GLU A 340 -11.99 -23.45 -4.31
N LYS A 341 -10.89 -23.75 -5.00
CA LYS A 341 -10.31 -22.87 -6.02
C LYS A 341 -11.27 -22.66 -7.20
N GLN A 342 -11.92 -23.71 -7.68
CA GLN A 342 -12.92 -23.62 -8.75
C GLN A 342 -14.11 -22.75 -8.32
N LYS A 343 -14.66 -22.98 -7.12
CA LYS A 343 -15.75 -22.14 -6.57
C LYS A 343 -15.34 -20.67 -6.41
N ALA A 344 -14.10 -20.41 -6.03
CA ALA A 344 -13.58 -19.05 -5.92
C ALA A 344 -13.42 -18.37 -7.30
N GLU A 345 -12.99 -19.10 -8.33
CA GLU A 345 -12.90 -18.58 -9.70
C GLU A 345 -14.28 -18.31 -10.31
N GLU A 346 -15.26 -19.17 -10.05
CA GLU A 346 -16.64 -18.98 -10.49
C GLU A 346 -17.26 -17.72 -9.86
N LYS A 347 -17.12 -17.53 -8.54
CA LYS A 347 -17.57 -16.30 -7.86
C LYS A 347 -16.89 -15.03 -8.40
N LYS A 348 -15.60 -15.12 -8.78
CA LYS A 348 -14.90 -14.00 -9.42
C LYS A 348 -15.47 -13.69 -10.81
N ARG A 349 -15.84 -14.71 -11.58
CA ARG A 349 -16.47 -14.56 -12.90
C ARG A 349 -17.84 -13.89 -12.77
N GLU A 350 -18.69 -14.35 -11.86
CA GLU A 350 -20.00 -13.75 -11.58
C GLU A 350 -19.88 -12.29 -11.12
N ALA A 351 -18.94 -11.98 -10.21
CA ALA A 351 -18.70 -10.61 -9.75
C ALA A 351 -18.27 -9.69 -10.91
N LYS A 352 -17.42 -10.20 -11.82
CA LYS A 352 -16.98 -9.45 -13.00
C LYS A 352 -18.12 -9.20 -13.99
N GLU A 353 -19.03 -10.16 -14.14
CA GLU A 353 -20.22 -10.03 -14.98
C GLU A 353 -21.20 -9.00 -14.42
N ARG A 354 -21.54 -9.09 -13.12
CA ARG A 354 -22.35 -8.07 -12.42
C ARG A 354 -21.77 -6.67 -12.54
N TYR A 355 -20.43 -6.53 -12.46
CA TYR A 355 -19.78 -5.25 -12.66
C TYR A 355 -19.94 -4.71 -14.08
N ARG A 356 -19.85 -5.57 -15.10
CA ARG A 356 -20.09 -5.18 -16.50
C ARG A 356 -21.54 -4.72 -16.71
N GLU A 357 -22.51 -5.41 -16.13
CA GLU A 357 -23.92 -5.03 -16.20
C GLU A 357 -24.18 -3.67 -15.54
N LEU A 358 -23.64 -3.44 -14.34
CA LEU A 358 -23.76 -2.15 -13.65
C LEU A 358 -23.12 -1.01 -14.45
N ARG A 359 -21.94 -1.25 -15.04
CA ARG A 359 -21.27 -0.28 -15.91
C ARG A 359 -22.12 0.04 -17.14
N ASN A 360 -22.64 -0.98 -17.82
CA ASN A 360 -23.49 -0.80 -19.00
C ASN A 360 -24.79 -0.05 -18.64
N LYS A 361 -25.37 -0.32 -17.47
CA LYS A 361 -26.54 0.41 -16.96
C LYS A 361 -26.21 1.88 -16.68
N ALA A 362 -25.05 2.17 -16.09
CA ALA A 362 -24.60 3.54 -15.83
C ALA A 362 -24.36 4.32 -17.14
N VAL A 363 -23.76 3.70 -18.15
CA VAL A 363 -23.57 4.31 -19.48
C VAL A 363 -24.91 4.66 -20.11
N LYS A 364 -25.88 3.74 -20.12
CA LYS A 364 -27.24 4.00 -20.63
C LYS A 364 -27.95 5.13 -19.89
N MET A 365 -27.81 5.21 -18.56
CA MET A 365 -28.39 6.31 -17.78
C MET A 365 -27.76 7.65 -18.14
N TRP A 366 -26.44 7.70 -18.29
CA TRP A 366 -25.72 8.91 -18.68
C TRP A 366 -26.11 9.37 -20.08
N GLU A 367 -26.18 8.47 -21.06
CA GLU A 367 -26.65 8.78 -22.42
C GLU A 367 -28.08 9.35 -22.43
N ALA A 368 -28.98 8.75 -21.64
CA ALA A 368 -30.34 9.24 -21.48
C ALA A 368 -30.39 10.65 -20.85
N GLU A 369 -29.51 10.93 -19.88
CA GLU A 369 -29.40 12.25 -19.27
C GLU A 369 -28.88 13.30 -20.27
N GLN A 370 -27.87 12.97 -21.06
CA GLN A 370 -27.36 13.86 -22.12
C GLN A 370 -28.44 14.17 -23.14
N ARG A 371 -29.23 13.18 -23.56
CA ARG A 371 -30.37 13.38 -24.45
C ARG A 371 -31.42 14.32 -23.83
N ARG A 372 -31.77 14.15 -22.55
CA ARG A 372 -32.68 15.07 -21.83
C ARG A 372 -32.13 16.49 -21.73
N LYS A 373 -30.81 16.65 -21.56
CA LYS A 373 -30.15 17.97 -21.56
C LYS A 373 -30.23 18.63 -22.95
N ALA A 374 -29.94 17.89 -24.01
CA ALA A 374 -30.05 18.37 -25.39
C ALA A 374 -31.49 18.76 -25.76
N GLU A 375 -32.48 17.95 -25.38
CA GLU A 375 -33.90 18.27 -25.61
C GLU A 375 -34.35 19.54 -24.87
N ARG A 376 -33.88 19.76 -23.64
CA ARG A 376 -34.15 21.01 -22.89
C ARG A 376 -33.53 22.23 -23.58
N ALA A 377 -32.26 22.15 -23.99
CA ALA A 377 -31.59 23.22 -24.72
C ALA A 377 -32.30 23.55 -26.06
N ALA A 378 -32.77 22.53 -26.79
CA ALA A 378 -33.53 22.71 -28.02
C ALA A 378 -34.88 23.40 -27.78
N ARG A 379 -35.60 23.06 -26.69
CA ARG A 379 -36.85 23.73 -26.31
C ARG A 379 -36.63 25.18 -25.94
N GLU A 380 -35.57 25.48 -25.18
CA GLU A 380 -35.22 26.84 -24.79
C GLU A 380 -34.84 27.71 -26.01
N THR A 381 -34.06 27.16 -26.94
CA THR A 381 -33.72 27.83 -28.20
C THR A 381 -34.96 28.15 -29.03
N LYS A 382 -35.92 27.21 -29.11
CA LYS A 382 -37.21 27.45 -29.78
C LYS A 382 -38.03 28.55 -29.08
N ARG A 383 -38.04 28.57 -27.75
CA ARG A 383 -38.72 29.62 -26.96
C ARG A 383 -38.14 30.99 -27.25
N LEU A 384 -36.82 31.14 -27.21
CA LEU A 384 -36.13 32.41 -27.50
C LEU A 384 -36.42 32.92 -28.92
N LYS A 385 -36.42 32.04 -29.93
CA LYS A 385 -36.79 32.41 -31.30
C LYS A 385 -38.24 32.88 -31.44
N LEU A 386 -39.16 32.28 -30.70
CA LEU A 386 -40.57 32.73 -30.68
C LEU A 386 -40.72 34.08 -29.98
N GLU A 387 -40.03 34.29 -28.86
CA GLU A 387 -40.01 35.58 -28.16
C GLU A 387 -39.40 36.70 -29.03
N GLU A 388 -38.33 36.41 -29.76
CA GLU A 388 -37.70 37.34 -30.71
C GLU A 388 -38.67 37.71 -31.85
N LYS A 389 -39.32 36.71 -32.47
CA LYS A 389 -40.34 36.96 -33.50
C LYS A 389 -41.50 37.80 -32.95
N ALA A 390 -41.97 37.53 -31.74
CA ALA A 390 -43.06 38.28 -31.11
C ALA A 390 -42.70 39.75 -30.84
N LYS A 391 -41.42 40.08 -30.61
CA LYS A 391 -40.96 41.46 -30.46
C LYS A 391 -41.00 42.23 -31.79
N ILE A 392 -40.68 41.57 -32.90
CA ILE A 392 -40.67 42.18 -34.24
C ILE A 392 -42.10 42.48 -34.73
N THR A 393 -43.07 41.61 -34.43
CA THR A 393 -44.44 41.73 -34.93
C THR A 393 -45.34 42.66 -34.10
N LYS A 394 -44.85 43.38 -33.08
CA LYS A 394 -45.64 44.42 -32.42
C LYS A 394 -45.55 45.72 -33.25
N PRO A 395 -46.57 46.07 -34.06
CA PRO A 395 -46.54 47.33 -34.79
C PRO A 395 -46.47 48.48 -33.78
N ASN A 396 -45.58 49.42 -34.06
CA ASN A 396 -45.39 50.64 -33.29
C ASN A 396 -46.64 51.52 -33.44
N ALA A 397 -47.68 51.21 -32.67
CA ALA A 397 -48.98 51.91 -32.66
C ALA A 397 -48.84 53.38 -32.24
N ARG A 398 -47.65 53.80 -31.79
CA ARG A 398 -47.35 55.16 -31.35
C ARG A 398 -46.99 56.14 -32.49
N ALA A 399 -46.85 55.67 -33.73
CA ALA A 399 -46.50 56.53 -34.87
C ALA A 399 -47.71 57.07 -35.66
N LYS A 400 -48.94 56.56 -35.45
CA LYS A 400 -50.12 56.97 -36.24
C LYS A 400 -50.93 58.15 -35.66
N THR A 401 -50.60 58.67 -34.48
CA THR A 401 -51.34 59.78 -33.86
C THR A 401 -50.77 61.18 -34.11
N LYS A 402 -49.64 61.33 -34.80
CA LYS A 402 -49.05 62.66 -35.10
C LYS A 402 -49.31 63.21 -36.50
N ALA A 403 -49.94 62.46 -37.40
CA ALA A 403 -50.16 62.91 -38.79
C ALA A 403 -51.55 63.51 -39.07
N LYS A 404 -52.41 63.71 -38.05
CA LYS A 404 -53.80 64.19 -38.25
C LYS A 404 -54.14 65.52 -37.56
N VAL A 405 -53.14 66.37 -37.27
CA VAL A 405 -53.38 67.65 -36.55
C VAL A 405 -52.88 68.89 -37.33
N VAL A 406 -52.32 68.78 -38.54
CA VAL A 406 -51.68 69.94 -39.20
C VAL A 406 -52.40 70.48 -40.44
N ASN A 407 -53.53 69.91 -40.89
CA ASN A 407 -54.28 70.45 -42.05
C ASN A 407 -55.69 70.91 -41.69
N THR A 408 -55.81 71.99 -40.91
CA THR A 408 -57.01 72.84 -40.92
C THR A 408 -56.71 74.20 -40.28
N THR A 409 -56.22 75.15 -41.09
CA THR A 409 -56.42 76.61 -40.93
C THR A 409 -55.64 77.32 -42.02
N GLU A 410 -56.34 77.87 -43.01
CA GLU A 410 -56.12 79.20 -43.61
C GLU A 410 -56.94 79.31 -44.92
N GLU A 411 -58.22 79.65 -44.77
CA GLU A 411 -58.98 80.44 -45.73
C GLU A 411 -59.68 81.52 -44.91
N THR A 412 -59.24 82.77 -45.05
CA THR A 412 -60.05 83.99 -44.89
C THR A 412 -59.34 85.15 -45.55
#